data_AF-A0A0F9PUU5-F1
#
_entry.id   AF-A0A0F9PUU5-F1
#
_cell.length_a   1.000
_cell.length_b   1.000
_cell.length_c   1.000
_cell.angle_alpha   90.00
_cell.angle_beta   90.00
_cell.angle_gamma   90.00
#
_symmetry.space_group_name_H-M   'P 1'
#
loop_
_entity.id
_entity.type
_entity.pdbx_description
1 polymer ?
#
loop_
_entity_poly.entity_id
_entity_poly.type
_entity_poly.pdbx_seq_one_letter_code
_entity_poly.pdbx_strand_id
1 'polypeptide(L)'
;MKSYIVHDVTGAIVKTGHCPAKLVKAQARDGEFVIEGIADDRTQKIIGGKVVEKTPAEILADNPPPPVIADEDRPANITKKELAALMKRVQDLENS
;
A
#
# COMPACT_ATOMS: atom_id res chain seq x y z
N MET A 1 -4.71 10.89 -27.51
CA MET A 1 -5.18 10.47 -26.18
C MET A 1 -4.39 11.29 -25.16
N LYS A 2 -5.00 11.77 -24.08
CA LYS A 2 -4.32 12.60 -23.07
C LYS A 2 -4.20 11.84 -21.76
N SER A 3 -3.03 11.95 -21.13
CA SER A 3 -2.82 11.45 -19.78
C SER A 3 -3.39 12.46 -18.78
N TYR A 4 -4.02 11.96 -17.73
CA TYR A 4 -4.62 12.79 -16.69
C TYR A 4 -4.23 12.29 -15.31
N ILE A 5 -4.22 13.21 -14.36
CA ILE A 5 -4.01 12.97 -12.94
C ILE A 5 -5.19 13.58 -12.21
N VAL A 6 -5.87 12.78 -11.39
CA VAL A 6 -6.89 13.23 -10.44
C VAL A 6 -6.24 13.30 -9.07
N HIS A 7 -6.39 14.43 -8.40
CA HIS A 7 -5.90 14.63 -7.05
C HIS A 7 -6.98 15.27 -6.17
N ASP A 8 -6.88 15.08 -4.86
CA ASP A 8 -7.79 15.69 -3.89
C ASP A 8 -7.36 17.12 -3.51
N VAL A 9 -8.11 17.72 -2.58
CA VAL A 9 -7.80 19.05 -1.99
C VAL A 9 -6.46 19.09 -1.23
N THR A 10 -5.96 17.94 -0.75
CA THR A 10 -4.70 17.84 -0.01
C THR A 10 -3.49 17.70 -0.95
N GLY A 11 -3.74 17.39 -2.22
CA GLY A 11 -2.71 17.12 -3.21
C GLY A 11 -2.36 15.64 -3.34
N ALA A 12 -3.09 14.74 -2.67
CA ALA A 12 -2.90 13.30 -2.84
C ALA A 12 -3.44 12.86 -4.20
N ILE A 13 -2.65 12.06 -4.91
CA ILE A 13 -3.05 11.51 -6.20
C ILE A 13 -4.06 10.37 -5.95
N VAL A 14 -5.27 10.54 -6.46
CA VAL A 14 -6.36 9.57 -6.32
C VAL A 14 -6.36 8.60 -7.50
N LYS A 15 -6.05 9.11 -8.71
CA LYS A 15 -6.13 8.31 -9.93
C LYS A 15 -5.27 8.91 -11.04
N THR A 16 -4.62 8.03 -11.81
CA THR A 16 -3.94 8.40 -13.06
C THR A 16 -4.49 7.56 -14.21
N GLY A 17 -4.46 8.07 -15.43
CA GLY A 17 -4.94 7.31 -16.58
C GLY A 17 -4.87 8.06 -17.90
N HIS A 18 -5.46 7.47 -18.94
CA HIS A 18 -5.51 8.04 -20.28
C HIS A 18 -6.97 8.17 -20.74
N CYS A 19 -7.34 9.31 -21.30
CA CYS A 19 -8.67 9.52 -21.87
C CYS A 19 -8.67 10.48 -23.08
N PRO A 20 -9.74 10.56 -23.87
CA PRO A 20 -9.93 11.61 -24.86
C PRO A 20 -9.94 13.00 -24.20
N ALA A 21 -9.38 14.01 -24.87
CA ALA A 21 -9.26 15.37 -24.33
C ALA A 21 -10.59 15.98 -23.84
N LYS A 22 -11.71 15.59 -24.47
CA LYS A 22 -13.06 16.04 -24.11
C LYS A 22 -13.56 15.49 -22.77
N LEU A 23 -13.00 14.37 -22.30
CA LEU A 23 -13.45 13.66 -21.10
C LEU A 23 -12.54 13.87 -19.88
N VAL A 24 -11.44 14.62 -20.02
CA VAL A 24 -10.49 14.87 -18.92
C VAL A 24 -11.21 15.48 -17.72
N LYS A 25 -12.02 16.53 -17.96
CA LYS A 25 -12.81 17.20 -16.90
C LYS A 25 -13.84 16.29 -16.23
N ALA A 26 -14.31 15.26 -16.93
CA ALA A 26 -15.29 14.31 -16.40
C ALA A 26 -14.66 13.21 -15.52
N GLN A 27 -13.33 13.16 -15.40
CA GLN A 27 -12.66 12.17 -14.55
C GLN A 27 -12.63 12.55 -13.07
N ALA A 28 -12.81 13.83 -12.74
CA ALA A 28 -12.86 14.31 -11.35
C ALA A 28 -14.29 14.21 -10.79
N ARG A 29 -14.40 13.84 -9.51
CA ARG A 29 -15.62 13.91 -8.71
C ARG A 29 -15.67 15.20 -7.89
N ASP A 30 -16.76 15.40 -7.15
CA ASP A 30 -16.89 16.53 -6.23
C ASP A 30 -15.77 16.51 -5.18
N GLY A 31 -15.03 17.62 -5.07
CA GLY A 31 -13.88 17.73 -4.17
C GLY A 31 -12.55 17.21 -4.76
N GLU A 32 -12.56 16.72 -6.00
CA GLU A 32 -11.36 16.31 -6.73
C GLU A 32 -11.03 17.31 -7.84
N PHE A 33 -9.76 17.35 -8.22
CA PHE A 33 -9.25 18.19 -9.28
C PHE A 33 -8.50 17.33 -10.29
N VAL A 34 -8.60 17.71 -11.56
CA VAL A 34 -7.92 17.01 -12.65
C VAL A 34 -6.92 17.93 -13.35
N ILE A 35 -5.72 17.43 -13.54
CA ILE A 35 -4.66 18.07 -14.32
C ILE A 35 -4.19 17.13 -15.43
N GLU A 36 -3.67 17.70 -16.51
CA GLU A 36 -3.06 16.93 -17.59
C GLU A 36 -1.62 16.57 -17.21
N GLY A 37 -1.26 15.29 -17.32
CA GLY A 37 0.07 14.82 -16.95
C GLY A 37 0.14 13.33 -16.65
N ILE A 38 1.34 12.89 -16.24
CA ILE A 38 1.64 11.55 -15.76
C ILE A 38 2.27 11.72 -14.38
N ALA A 39 1.84 10.92 -13.41
CA ALA A 39 2.44 10.89 -12.09
C ALA A 39 2.37 9.48 -11.49
N ASP A 40 3.26 9.20 -10.56
CA ASP A 40 3.28 7.99 -9.73
C ASP A 40 2.77 8.34 -8.33
N ASP A 41 1.64 7.79 -7.91
CA ASP A 41 1.02 8.06 -6.61
C ASP A 41 1.88 7.57 -5.42
N ARG A 42 2.81 6.66 -5.66
CA ARG A 42 3.72 6.13 -4.63
C ARG A 42 4.83 7.11 -4.30
N THR A 43 5.35 7.81 -5.30
CA THR A 43 6.53 8.68 -5.14
C THR A 43 6.21 10.15 -5.32
N GLN A 44 5.06 10.51 -5.88
CA GLN A 44 4.72 11.89 -6.24
C GLN A 44 3.39 12.35 -5.65
N LYS A 45 3.25 13.66 -5.54
CA LYS A 45 2.04 14.37 -5.06
C LYS A 45 1.84 15.66 -5.85
N ILE A 46 0.66 16.26 -5.74
CA ILE A 46 0.33 17.54 -6.39
C ILE A 46 0.39 18.68 -5.37
N ILE A 47 1.21 19.69 -5.63
CA ILE A 47 1.24 20.93 -4.85
C ILE A 47 1.06 22.11 -5.79
N GLY A 48 0.01 22.92 -5.55
CA GLY A 48 -0.27 24.11 -6.36
C GLY A 48 -0.44 23.80 -7.85
N GLY A 49 -1.00 22.64 -8.19
CA GLY A 49 -1.21 22.19 -9.58
C GLY A 49 0.04 21.67 -10.28
N LYS A 50 1.14 21.41 -9.56
CA LYS A 50 2.36 20.81 -10.11
C LYS A 50 2.65 19.46 -9.46
N VAL A 51 3.17 18.53 -10.25
CA VAL A 51 3.69 17.24 -9.74
C VAL A 51 5.01 17.49 -9.02
N VAL A 52 5.11 17.03 -7.78
CA VAL A 52 6.29 17.16 -6.91
C VAL A 52 6.60 15.80 -6.30
N GLU A 53 7.88 15.49 -6.12
CA GLU A 53 8.31 14.28 -5.41
C GLU A 53 7.92 14.35 -3.92
N LYS A 54 7.47 13.21 -3.39
CA LYS A 54 7.28 13.01 -1.96
C LYS A 54 8.64 12.91 -1.29
N THR A 55 8.71 13.39 -0.06
CA THR A 55 9.90 13.19 0.77
C THR A 55 9.99 11.72 1.19
N PRO A 56 11.20 11.19 1.50
CA PRO A 56 11.35 9.82 1.98
C PRO A 56 10.49 9.50 3.21
N ALA A 57 10.28 10.49 4.08
CA ALA A 57 9.42 10.36 5.25
C ALA A 57 7.94 10.19 4.89
N GLU A 58 7.45 10.92 3.88
CA GLU A 58 6.07 10.78 3.39
C GLU A 58 5.85 9.43 2.71
N ILE A 59 6.81 8.97 1.91
CA ILE A 59 6.73 7.64 1.28
C ILE A 59 6.63 6.53 2.33
N LEU A 60 7.43 6.63 3.40
CA LEU A 60 7.40 5.68 4.52
C LEU A 60 6.08 5.73 5.30
N ALA A 61 5.49 6.91 5.44
CA ALA A 61 4.20 7.07 6.12
C ALA A 61 3.04 6.46 5.31
N ASP A 62 3.04 6.65 3.99
CA ASP A 62 2.01 6.11 3.09
C ASP A 62 2.16 4.60 2.87
N ASN A 63 3.41 4.12 2.83
CA ASN A 63 3.76 2.72 2.62
C ASN A 63 4.68 2.25 3.75
N PRO A 64 4.15 2.02 4.96
CA PRO A 64 4.96 1.52 6.05
C PRO A 64 5.57 0.18 5.67
N PRO A 65 6.85 -0.06 5.99
CA PRO A 65 7.44 -1.37 5.80
C PRO A 65 6.62 -2.40 6.57
N PRO A 66 6.47 -3.63 6.05
CA PRO A 66 5.82 -4.69 6.78
C PRO A 66 6.47 -4.83 8.16
N PRO A 67 5.69 -5.09 9.22
CA PRO A 67 6.23 -5.25 10.55
C PRO A 67 7.30 -6.34 10.52
N VAL A 68 8.49 -6.00 11.04
CA VAL A 68 9.55 -6.99 11.25
C VAL A 68 9.11 -7.86 12.42
N ILE A 69 8.64 -9.07 12.13
CA ILE A 69 8.39 -10.08 13.15
C ILE A 69 9.76 -10.50 13.66
N ALA A 70 10.06 -10.23 14.94
CA ALA A 70 11.27 -10.72 15.58
C ALA A 70 11.33 -12.25 15.44
N ASP A 71 12.53 -12.82 15.32
CA ASP A 71 12.68 -14.27 15.14
C ASP A 71 12.03 -15.06 16.30
N GLU A 72 11.98 -14.48 17.49
CA GLU A 72 11.33 -15.02 18.69
C GLU A 72 9.79 -15.08 18.57
N ASP A 73 9.19 -14.13 17.85
CA ASP A 73 7.74 -14.05 17.62
C ASP A 73 7.30 -14.78 16.35
N ARG A 74 8.24 -15.37 15.60
CA ARG A 74 7.93 -16.06 14.36
C ARG A 74 7.21 -17.39 14.68
N PRO A 75 6.01 -17.65 14.12
CA PRO A 75 5.33 -18.91 14.33
C PRO A 75 6.22 -20.06 13.83
N ALA A 76 6.41 -21.06 14.67
CA ALA A 76 7.15 -22.26 14.30
C ALA A 76 6.36 -23.02 13.22
N ASN A 77 6.95 -23.18 12.03
CA ASN A 77 6.39 -24.01 10.98
C ASN A 77 6.74 -25.48 11.26
N ILE A 78 5.90 -26.16 12.03
CA ILE A 78 6.01 -27.61 12.24
C ILE A 78 4.96 -28.36 11.42
N THR A 79 5.31 -29.55 10.98
CA THR A 79 4.39 -30.46 10.30
C THR A 79 3.38 -31.06 11.27
N LYS A 80 2.22 -31.52 10.77
CA LYS A 80 1.23 -32.26 11.57
C LYS A 80 1.83 -33.46 12.32
N LYS A 81 2.82 -34.12 11.70
CA LYS A 81 3.52 -35.27 12.29
C LYS A 81 4.37 -34.87 13.50
N GLU A 82 5.09 -33.76 13.40
CA GLU A 82 5.90 -33.22 14.51
C GLU A 82 5.03 -32.75 15.66
N LEU A 83 3.90 -32.08 15.37
CA LEU A 83 2.92 -31.71 16.39
C LEU A 83 2.37 -32.94 17.12
N ALA A 84 2.00 -33.99 16.38
CA ALA A 84 1.49 -35.23 16.96
C ALA A 84 2.53 -35.93 17.85
N ALA A 85 3.80 -35.94 17.42
CA ALA A 85 4.89 -36.49 18.22
C ALA A 85 5.11 -35.68 19.51
N LEU A 86 4.97 -34.35 19.46
CA LEU A 86 5.09 -33.48 20.63
C LEU A 86 3.95 -33.74 21.63
N MET A 87 2.71 -33.79 21.14
CA MET A 87 1.53 -34.08 21.95
C MET A 87 1.62 -35.45 22.63
N LYS A 88 2.12 -36.45 21.90
CA LYS A 88 2.33 -37.79 22.47
C LYS A 88 3.34 -37.77 23.62
N ARG A 89 4.47 -37.06 23.47
CA ARG A 89 5.48 -36.95 24.53
C ARG A 89 4.95 -36.24 25.77
N VAL A 90 4.12 -35.20 25.59
CA VAL A 90 3.46 -34.51 26.72
C VAL A 90 2.51 -35.47 27.44
N GLN A 91 1.68 -36.20 26.69
CA GLN A 91 0.77 -37.20 27.26
C GLN A 91 1.52 -38.29 28.04
N ASP A 92 2.64 -38.80 27.51
CA ASP A 92 3.43 -39.83 28.18
C ASP A 92 4.08 -39.30 29.48
N LEU A 93 4.47 -38.01 29.51
CA LEU A 93 4.99 -37.32 30.71
C LEU A 93 3.90 -37.05 31.75
N GLU A 94 2.69 -36.69 31.34
CA GLU A 94 1.58 -36.43 32.26
C GLU A 94 1.05 -37.72 32.93
N ASN A 95 1.26 -38.88 32.29
CA ASN A 95 0.85 -40.18 32.81
C ASN A 95 1.98 -40.96 33.51
N SER A 96 3.15 -40.34 33.70
CA SER A 96 4.29 -40.89 34.47
C SER A 96 4.33 -40.27 35.87
#